data_AF-A0A7I3ZIR7-F1
#
_entry.id   AF-A0A7I3ZIR7-F1
#
_cell.length_a   1.000
_cell.length_b   1.000
_cell.length_c   1.000
_cell.angle_alpha   90.00
_cell.angle_beta   90.00
_cell.angle_gamma   90.00
#
_symmetry.space_group_name_H-M   'P 1'
#
loop_
_entity.id
_entity.type
_entity.pdbx_description
1 polymer ?
#
loop_
_entity_poly.entity_id
_entity_poly.type
_entity_poly.pdbx_seq_one_letter_code
_entity_poly.pdbx_strand_id
1 'polypeptide(L)' 'LSNVLEEKRAMPYYFLIDVIYQITKGMCYLHDIQIVHQDLKPDNILFNIINNDKSNNGFHYAIMKLVDFGCLKINV' A
#
# COMPACT_ATOMS: atom_id res chain seq x y z
N LEU A 1 -5.23 -2.99 -4.64
CA LEU A 1 -3.92 -3.28 -5.25
C LEU A 1 -3.98 -4.48 -6.21
N SER A 2 -4.88 -5.45 -5.97
CA SER A 2 -5.13 -6.64 -6.82
C SER A 2 -5.14 -6.33 -8.32
N ASN A 3 -6.00 -5.41 -8.78
CA ASN A 3 -6.10 -5.05 -10.21
C ASN A 3 -4.78 -4.61 -10.86
N VAL A 4 -3.91 -3.92 -10.11
CA VAL A 4 -2.62 -3.43 -10.62
C VAL A 4 -1.61 -4.57 -10.76
N LEU A 5 -1.64 -5.52 -9.82
CA LEU A 5 -0.80 -6.71 -9.88
C LEU A 5 -1.25 -7.68 -10.98
N GLU A 6 -2.55 -7.72 -11.25
CA GLU A 6 -3.15 -8.56 -12.30
C GLU A 6 -2.88 -8.03 -13.72
N GLU A 7 -2.69 -6.72 -13.90
CA GLU A 7 -2.52 -6.11 -15.22
C GLU A 7 -1.24 -6.55 -15.99
N LYS A 8 -0.39 -7.43 -15.43
CA LYS A 8 0.84 -7.98 -16.04
C LYS A 8 1.79 -6.95 -16.68
N ARG A 9 1.63 -5.67 -16.39
CA ARG A 9 2.54 -4.62 -16.81
C ARG A 9 3.82 -4.72 -16.00
N ALA A 10 4.97 -4.67 -16.68
CA ALA A 10 6.25 -4.61 -16.00
C ALA A 10 6.33 -3.32 -15.18
N MET A 11 6.31 -3.45 -13.86
CA MET A 11 6.52 -2.33 -12.95
C MET A 11 8.02 -2.19 -12.65
N PRO A 12 8.58 -0.97 -12.65
CA PRO A 12 9.96 -0.77 -12.23
C PRO A 12 10.19 -1.20 -10.78
N TYR A 13 11.37 -1.74 -10.48
CA TYR A 13 11.69 -2.20 -9.12
C TYR A 13 11.57 -1.10 -8.06
N TYR A 14 11.94 0.14 -8.38
CA TYR A 14 11.81 1.26 -7.45
C TYR A 14 10.35 1.50 -7.03
N PHE A 15 9.40 1.26 -7.94
CA PHE A 15 7.99 1.39 -7.65
C PHE A 15 7.53 0.29 -6.68
N LEU A 16 7.95 -0.96 -6.91
CA LEU A 16 7.64 -2.09 -6.03
C LEU A 16 8.21 -1.88 -4.62
N ILE A 17 9.42 -1.35 -4.52
CA ILE A 17 10.05 -1.01 -3.23
C ILE A 17 9.22 0.05 -2.49
N ASP A 18 8.78 1.10 -3.19
CA ASP A 18 7.93 2.14 -2.61
C ASP A 18 6.57 1.58 -2.13
N VAL A 19 5.94 0.70 -2.92
CA VAL A 19 4.70 -0.01 -2.53
C VAL A 19 4.89 -0.78 -1.22
N ILE A 20 5.92 -1.62 -1.15
CA ILE A 20 6.21 -2.46 0.02
C ILE A 20 6.53 -1.58 1.24
N TYR A 21 7.30 -0.51 1.04
CA TYR A 21 7.65 0.42 2.11
C TYR A 21 6.41 1.08 2.72
N GLN A 22 5.47 1.57 1.88
CA GLN A 22 4.25 2.20 2.39
C GLN A 22 3.35 1.22 3.15
N ILE A 23 3.20 -0.02 2.66
CA ILE A 23 2.41 -1.07 3.32
C ILE A 23 3.03 -1.42 4.68
N THR A 24 4.34 -1.69 4.70
CA THR A 24 5.05 -2.05 5.94
C THR A 24 5.03 -0.93 6.97
N LYS A 25 5.19 0.33 6.54
CA LYS A 25 5.03 1.50 7.41
C LYS A 25 3.65 1.58 8.05
N GLY A 26 2.58 1.33 7.28
CA GLY A 26 1.22 1.27 7.80
C GLY A 26 1.02 0.15 8.81
N MET A 27 1.56 -1.04 8.54
CA MET A 27 1.51 -2.18 9.46
C MET A 27 2.29 -1.94 10.76
N CYS A 28 3.48 -1.32 10.68
CA CYS A 28 4.24 -0.91 11.86
C CYS A 28 3.40 0.01 12.76
N TYR A 29 2.74 1.03 12.18
CA TYR A 29 1.87 1.91 12.93
C TYR A 29 0.73 1.16 13.63
N LEU A 30 0.07 0.20 12.96
CA LEU A 30 -0.98 -0.61 13.59
C LEU A 30 -0.44 -1.43 14.77
N HIS A 31 0.72 -2.05 14.60
CA HIS A 31 1.35 -2.82 15.66
C HIS A 31 1.78 -1.94 16.85
N ASP A 32 2.25 -0.72 16.61
CA ASP A 32 2.61 0.25 17.65
C ASP A 32 1.39 0.62 18.53
N ILE A 33 0.19 0.60 17.96
CA ILE A 33 -1.07 0.84 18.68
C ILE A 33 -1.80 -0.46 19.06
N GLN A 34 -1.10 -1.60 19.05
CA GLN A 34 -1.60 -2.92 19.44
C GLN A 34 -2.82 -3.40 18.63
N ILE A 35 -2.87 -3.03 17.36
CA ILE A 35 -3.88 -3.49 16.40
C ILE A 35 -3.27 -4.53 15.47
N VAL A 36 -3.91 -5.69 15.38
CA VAL A 36 -3.61 -6.68 14.33
C VAL A 36 -4.65 -6.55 13.22
N HIS A 37 -4.20 -6.36 11.97
CA HIS A 37 -5.09 -6.17 10.81
C HIS A 37 -5.87 -7.44 10.41
N GLN A 38 -5.25 -8.62 10.58
CA GLN A 38 -5.80 -9.98 10.33
C GLN A 38 -6.23 -10.34 8.90
N ASP A 39 -6.50 -9.37 8.04
CA ASP A 39 -6.92 -9.59 6.66
C ASP A 39 -6.03 -8.78 5.69
N LEU A 40 -4.70 -8.85 5.89
CA LEU A 40 -3.74 -8.18 5.01
C LEU A 40 -3.65 -8.92 3.68
N LYS A 41 -4.32 -8.38 2.66
CA LYS A 41 -4.32 -8.88 1.28
C LYS A 41 -4.37 -7.72 0.27
N PRO A 42 -4.01 -7.93 -1.00
CA PRO A 42 -4.01 -6.86 -2.01
C PRO A 42 -5.35 -6.14 -2.20
N ASP A 43 -6.47 -6.80 -1.95
CA ASP A 43 -7.81 -6.19 -2.02
C ASP A 43 -8.04 -5.15 -0.92
N ASN A 44 -7.43 -5.34 0.24
CA ASN A 44 -7.51 -4.44 1.40
C ASN A 44 -6.43 -3.34 1.38
N ILE A 45 -5.84 -3.10 0.22
CA ILE A 45 -4.86 -2.05 -0.01
C ILE A 45 -5.39 -1.14 -1.12
N LEU A 46 -5.89 0.03 -0.73
CA LEU A 46 -6.24 1.09 -1.67
C LEU A 46 -4.99 1.65 -2.30
N PHE A 47 -5.10 1.94 -3.59
CA PHE A 47 -4.02 2.35 -4.45
C PHE A 47 -4.45 3.60 -5.22
N ASN A 48 -3.65 4.68 -5.11
CA ASN A 48 -3.91 5.93 -5.83
C ASN A 48 -2.65 6.39 -6.56
N ILE A 49 -2.65 6.36 -7.90
CA ILE A 49 -1.56 6.91 -8.71
C ILE A 49 -1.76 8.41 -8.81
N ILE A 50 -0.77 9.18 -8.40
CA ILE A 50 -0.76 10.62 -8.63
C ILE A 50 0.11 10.90 -9.84
N ASN A 51 -0.56 11.25 -10.94
CA ASN A 51 0.09 11.76 -12.14
C ASN A 51 0.39 13.24 -11.91
N ASN A 52 1.67 13.57 -11.84
CA ASN A 52 2.07 14.96 -11.87
C ASN A 52 2.31 15.35 -13.33
N ASP A 53 1.24 15.73 -14.04
CA ASP A 53 1.28 16.13 -15.47
C ASP A 53 2.25 17.29 -15.77
N LYS A 54 2.79 17.94 -14.73
CA LYS A 54 3.76 19.03 -14.83
C LYS A 54 5.22 18.58 -14.81
N SER A 55 5.51 17.30 -14.57
CA SER A 55 6.89 16.77 -14.62
C SER A 55 7.08 15.97 -15.90
N ASN A 56 7.92 16.48 -16.82
CA ASN A 56 8.33 15.76 -18.03
C ASN A 56 9.18 14.51 -17.74
N ASN A 57 9.37 14.17 -16.47
CA ASN A 57 10.24 13.08 -16.03
C ASN A 57 9.51 11.74 -15.89
N GLY A 58 8.19 11.68 -16.16
CA GLY A 58 7.42 10.43 -16.12
C GLY A 58 7.34 9.76 -14.74
N PHE A 59 7.64 10.49 -13.66
CA PHE A 59 7.55 9.95 -12.30
C PHE A 59 6.10 9.91 -11.85
N HIS A 60 5.52 8.72 -11.90
CA HIS A 60 4.28 8.38 -11.24
C HIS A 60 4.62 7.91 -9.82
N TYR A 61 4.13 8.60 -8.80
CA TYR A 61 4.18 8.11 -7.43
C TYR A 61 2.80 7.62 -7.03
N ALA A 62 2.77 6.49 -6.31
CA ALA A 62 1.52 5.91 -5.83
C ALA A 62 1.40 6.14 -4.33
N ILE A 63 0.17 6.34 -3.85
CA ILE A 63 -0.15 6.35 -2.41
C ILE A 63 -0.89 5.05 -2.11
N MET A 64 -0.39 4.32 -1.10
CA MET A 64 -1.00 3.12 -0.56
C MET A 64 -1.74 3.44 0.74
N LYS A 65 -2.94 2.89 0.91
CA LYS A 65 -3.68 2.96 2.18
C LYS A 65 -4.25 1.59 2.54
N LEU A 66 -4.02 1.17 3.79
CA LEU A 66 -4.66 -0.01 4.36
C LEU A 66 -6.14 0.28 4.64
N VAL A 67 -7.01 -0.68 4.33
CA VAL A 67 -8.46 -0.60 4.55
C VAL A 67 -9.00 -1.93 5.04
N ASP A 68 -10.30 -1.93 5.38
CA ASP A 68 -11.02 -3.10 5.89
C ASP A 68 -10.33 -3.70 7.12
N PHE A 69 -10.33 -2.86 8.16
CA PHE A 69 -9.79 -3.14 9.46
C PHE A 69 -10.71 -4.10 10.22
N GLY A 70 -10.80 -5.36 9.76
CA GLY A 70 -11.27 -6.51 10.54
C GLY A 70 -10.32 -6.76 11.72
N CYS A 71 -10.21 -5.76 12.59
CA CYS A 71 -9.10 -5.59 13.51
C CYS A 71 -9.42 -6.18 14.87
N LEU A 72 -8.45 -6.89 15.42
CA LEU A 72 -8.43 -7.26 16.82
C LEU A 72 -7.50 -6.30 17.56
N LYS A 73 -8.05 -5.59 18.53
CA LYS A 73 -7.27 -4.79 19.49
C LYS A 73 -6.81 -5.72 20.59
N ILE A 74 -5.49 -5.90 20.70
CA ILE A 74 -4.91 -6.71 21.75
C ILE A 74 -4.71 -5.79 22.96
N ASN A 75 -5.55 -5.93 23.98
CA ASN A 75 -5.25 -5.36 25.29
C ASN A 75 -4.32 -6.35 25.99
N VAL A 76 -3.01 -6.09 25.97
CA VAL A 76 -2.03 -6.76 26.83
C VAL A 76 -1.98 -6.02 28.17
#